data_AF-A0A091R1H6-F1
#
_entry.id   AF-A0A091R1H6-F1
#
_cell.length_a   1.000
_cell.length_b   1.000
_cell.length_c   1.000
_cell.angle_alpha   90.00
_cell.angle_beta   90.00
_cell.angle_gamma   90.00
#
_symmetry.space_group_name_H-M   'P 1'
#
loop_
_entity.id
_entity.type
_entity.pdbx_description
1 polymer ?
#
loop_
_entity_poly.entity_id
_entity_poly.type
_entity_poly.pdbx_seq_one_letter_code
_entity_poly.pdbx_strand_id
1 'polypeptide(L)'
;FFFLKWVTLWPSTIPYRYLGVFGTFLNYLVENHHTWVCYGFWVSWLIHIVEALYSIKLCQSKGITDSAVQFQWFVQTLLFGYASFGLLVCYKPSAKK
;
A
#
# COMPACT_ATOMS: atom_id res chain seq x y z
N PHE A 1 12.44 13.31 5.01
CA PHE A 1 12.29 12.53 6.25
C PHE A 1 11.01 12.81 7.05
N PHE A 2 10.32 13.95 6.89
CA PHE A 2 9.09 14.24 7.65
C PHE A 2 7.93 13.26 7.36
N PHE A 3 7.78 12.82 6.10
CA PHE A 3 6.73 11.88 5.69
C PHE A 3 6.83 10.53 6.41
N LEU A 4 8.04 10.01 6.59
CA LEU A 4 8.27 8.72 7.28
C LEU A 4 7.84 8.76 8.75
N LYS A 5 7.99 9.91 9.43
CA LYS A 5 7.63 10.04 10.85
C LYS A 5 6.13 9.85 11.08
N TRP A 6 5.29 10.37 10.21
CA TRP A 6 3.84 10.17 10.31
C TRP A 6 3.46 8.71 10.12
N VAL A 7 4.08 8.02 9.16
CA VAL A 7 3.69 6.64 8.86
C VAL A 7 4.23 5.63 9.89
N THR A 8 5.32 5.95 10.59
CA THR A 8 5.78 5.17 11.76
C THR A 8 5.17 5.64 13.07
N LEU A 9 4.14 6.49 13.03
CA LEU A 9 3.43 6.98 14.21
C LEU A 9 4.35 7.72 15.21
N TRP A 10 5.27 8.55 14.72
CA TRP A 10 6.19 9.25 15.61
C TRP A 10 5.45 10.28 16.50
N PRO A 11 5.67 10.30 17.84
CA PRO A 11 4.86 11.12 18.76
C PRO A 11 4.94 12.62 18.52
N SER A 12 6.06 13.13 18.02
CA SER A 12 6.21 14.56 17.73
C SER A 12 5.45 15.02 16.48
N THR A 13 4.73 14.12 15.80
CA THR A 13 3.99 14.43 14.57
C THR A 13 2.49 14.21 14.68
N ILE A 14 2.05 13.16 15.39
CA ILE A 14 0.63 12.84 15.50
C ILE A 14 0.05 13.42 16.81
N PRO A 15 -1.00 14.24 16.75
CA PRO A 15 -1.58 14.81 17.95
C PRO A 15 -2.59 13.84 18.58
N TYR A 16 -2.08 12.79 19.23
CA TYR A 16 -2.87 11.68 19.78
C TYR A 16 -4.04 12.11 20.67
N ARG A 17 -3.91 13.23 21.40
CA ARG A 17 -4.95 13.74 22.30
C ARG A 17 -6.27 14.09 21.60
N TYR A 18 -6.25 14.44 20.31
CA TYR A 18 -7.47 14.74 19.55
C TYR A 18 -8.11 13.51 18.89
N LEU A 19 -7.46 12.35 18.94
CA LEU A 19 -7.95 11.10 18.33
C LEU A 19 -8.75 10.22 19.32
N GLY A 20 -8.96 10.69 20.56
CA GLY A 20 -9.71 9.97 21.58
C GLY A 20 -9.14 8.58 21.90
N VAL A 21 -10.01 7.56 21.92
CA VAL A 21 -9.62 6.16 22.19
C VAL A 21 -8.60 5.65 21.16
N PHE A 22 -8.77 6.02 19.90
CA PHE A 22 -7.84 5.63 18.83
C PHE A 22 -6.45 6.23 19.06
N GLY A 23 -6.39 7.48 19.52
CA GLY A 23 -5.13 8.14 19.91
C GLY A 23 -4.42 7.43 21.06
N THR A 24 -5.17 6.97 22.06
CA THR A 24 -4.61 6.22 23.20
C THR A 24 -4.01 4.89 22.73
N PHE A 25 -4.71 4.17 21.85
CA PHE A 25 -4.22 2.93 21.26
C PHE A 25 -2.96 3.13 20.42
N LEU A 26 -2.95 4.12 19.52
CA LEU A 26 -1.76 4.40 18.70
C LEU A 26 -0.56 4.84 19.57
N ASN A 27 -0.80 5.65 20.59
CA ASN A 27 0.26 6.05 21.51
C ASN A 27 0.83 4.83 22.27
N TYR A 28 -0.02 3.91 22.71
CA TYR A 28 0.41 2.66 23.33
C TYR A 28 1.29 1.82 22.39
N LEU A 29 0.87 1.64 21.13
CA LEU A 29 1.66 0.92 20.12
C LEU A 29 3.02 1.55 19.88
N VAL A 30 3.10 2.88 19.87
CA VAL A 30 4.35 3.59 19.67
C VAL A 30 5.23 3.50 20.90
N GLU A 31 4.71 3.76 22.08
CA GLU A 31 5.54 3.73 23.30
C GLU A 31 6.07 2.33 23.61
N ASN A 32 5.31 1.27 23.31
CA ASN A 32 5.67 -0.11 23.69
C ASN A 32 6.19 -0.96 22.53
N HIS A 33 5.84 -0.63 21.28
CA HIS A 33 6.08 -1.48 20.12
C HIS A 33 6.55 -0.69 18.87
N HIS A 34 7.14 0.50 19.02
CA HIS A 34 7.59 1.33 17.88
C HIS A 34 8.43 0.57 16.84
N THR A 35 9.36 -0.28 17.30
CA THR A 35 10.20 -1.09 16.40
C THR A 35 9.36 -2.02 15.52
N TRP A 36 8.33 -2.66 16.09
CA TRP A 36 7.42 -3.52 15.34
C TRP A 36 6.53 -2.74 14.38
N VAL A 37 6.08 -1.54 14.77
CA VAL A 37 5.36 -0.62 13.87
C VAL A 37 6.23 -0.28 12.66
N CYS A 38 7.50 0.06 12.90
CA CYS A 38 8.46 0.34 11.82
C CYS A 38 8.68 -0.87 10.91
N TYR A 39 8.88 -2.07 11.47
CA TYR A 39 9.05 -3.28 10.68
C TYR A 39 7.80 -3.62 9.88
N GLY A 40 6.61 -3.57 10.49
CA GLY A 40 5.34 -3.78 9.80
C GLY A 40 5.15 -2.81 8.63
N PHE A 41 5.52 -1.54 8.81
CA PHE A 41 5.49 -0.54 7.74
C PHE A 41 6.41 -0.92 6.56
N TRP A 42 7.67 -1.26 6.82
CA TRP A 42 8.61 -1.62 5.76
C TRP A 42 8.26 -2.93 5.07
N VAL A 43 7.77 -3.93 5.81
CA VAL A 43 7.28 -5.20 5.25
C VAL A 43 6.05 -4.96 4.37
N SER A 44 5.11 -4.11 4.81
CA SER A 44 3.94 -3.74 4.01
C SER A 44 4.35 -3.08 2.68
N TRP A 45 5.30 -2.14 2.71
CA TRP A 45 5.85 -1.54 1.49
C TRP A 45 6.52 -2.56 0.57
N LEU A 46 7.27 -3.52 1.13
CA LEU A 46 7.86 -4.59 0.35
C LEU A 46 6.78 -5.43 -0.35
N ILE A 47 5.69 -5.76 0.34
CA ILE A 47 4.54 -6.48 -0.24
C ILE A 47 3.93 -5.67 -1.38
N HIS A 48 3.66 -4.38 -1.18
CA HIS A 48 3.09 -3.51 -2.22
C HIS A 48 3.99 -3.40 -3.47
N ILE A 49 5.32 -3.34 -3.29
CA ILE A 49 6.27 -3.35 -4.42
C ILE A 49 6.15 -4.67 -5.20
N VAL A 50 6.09 -5.80 -4.50
CA VAL A 50 5.92 -7.11 -5.13
C VAL A 50 4.59 -7.15 -5.91
N GLU A 51 3.48 -6.78 -5.29
CA GLU A 51 2.16 -6.72 -5.93
C GLU A 51 2.17 -5.82 -7.19
N ALA A 52 2.79 -4.64 -7.11
CA ALA A 52 2.88 -3.72 -8.23
C ALA A 52 3.68 -4.30 -9.40
N LEU A 53 4.81 -4.97 -9.13
CA LEU A 53 5.58 -5.64 -10.18
C LEU A 53 4.78 -6.81 -10.81
N TYR A 54 4.03 -7.56 -10.00
CA TYR A 54 3.15 -8.61 -10.50
C TYR A 54 1.98 -8.06 -11.32
N SER A 55 1.47 -6.87 -11.02
CA SER A 55 0.36 -6.26 -11.76
C SER A 55 0.73 -6.02 -13.23
N ILE A 56 1.97 -5.62 -13.52
CA ILE A 56 2.47 -5.46 -14.90
C ILE A 56 2.40 -6.80 -15.67
N LYS A 57 2.90 -7.88 -15.07
CA LYS A 57 2.85 -9.23 -15.68
C LYS A 57 1.42 -9.69 -15.89
N LEU A 58 0.54 -9.42 -14.91
CA LEU A 58 -0.86 -9.79 -14.98
C LEU A 58 -1.60 -9.02 -16.09
N CYS A 59 -1.30 -7.73 -16.27
CA CYS A 59 -1.79 -6.94 -17.39
C CYS A 59 -1.43 -7.58 -18.73
N GLN A 60 -0.16 -7.96 -18.93
CA GLN A 60 0.30 -8.62 -20.15
C GLN A 60 -0.44 -9.94 -20.40
N SER A 61 -0.61 -10.76 -19.36
CA SER A 61 -1.36 -12.03 -19.47
C SER A 61 -2.84 -11.85 -19.82
N LYS A 62 -3.42 -10.70 -19.47
CA LYS A 62 -4.81 -10.31 -19.77
C LYS A 62 -4.93 -9.52 -21.08
N GLY A 63 -3.87 -9.43 -21.87
CA GLY A 63 -3.87 -8.75 -23.17
C GLY A 63 -3.82 -7.23 -23.08
N ILE A 64 -3.56 -6.65 -21.90
CA ILE A 64 -3.32 -5.22 -21.74
C ILE A 64 -1.86 -4.97 -22.11
N THR A 65 -1.60 -4.64 -23.37
CA THR A 65 -0.23 -4.44 -23.90
C THR A 65 0.23 -2.98 -23.95
N ASP A 66 -0.69 -2.03 -23.72
CA ASP A 66 -0.34 -0.61 -23.68
C ASP A 66 0.51 -0.29 -22.44
N SER A 67 1.70 0.25 -22.67
CA SER A 67 2.68 0.54 -21.60
C SER A 67 2.20 1.62 -20.63
N ALA A 68 1.44 2.61 -21.08
CA ALA A 68 0.93 3.66 -20.21
C ALA A 68 -0.14 3.10 -19.27
N VAL A 69 -1.03 2.23 -19.77
CA VAL A 69 -2.05 1.55 -18.95
C VAL A 69 -1.40 0.57 -17.96
N GLN A 70 -0.38 -0.18 -18.37
CA GLN A 70 0.40 -1.03 -17.46
C GLN A 70 1.06 -0.21 -16.34
N PHE A 71 1.66 0.94 -16.69
CA PHE A 71 2.26 1.83 -15.71
C PHE A 71 1.22 2.42 -14.74
N GLN A 72 0.02 2.76 -15.23
CA GLN A 72 -1.08 3.16 -14.36
C GLN A 72 -1.43 2.05 -13.36
N TRP A 73 -1.58 0.80 -13.82
CA TRP A 73 -1.81 -0.38 -12.95
C TRP A 73 -0.70 -0.62 -11.92
N PHE A 74 0.56 -0.42 -12.31
CA PHE A 74 1.69 -0.46 -11.38
C PHE A 74 1.54 0.60 -10.28
N VAL A 75 1.32 1.87 -10.65
CA VAL A 75 1.25 2.97 -9.69
C VAL A 75 0.08 2.81 -8.72
N GLN A 76 -1.12 2.49 -9.23
CA GLN A 76 -2.28 2.29 -8.35
C GLN A 76 -2.10 1.08 -7.42
N THR A 77 -1.47 0.00 -7.89
CA THR A 77 -1.20 -1.18 -7.06
C THR A 77 -0.13 -0.87 -6.01
N LEU A 78 0.90 -0.10 -6.35
CA LEU A 78 1.92 0.30 -5.38
C LEU A 78 1.33 1.12 -4.22
N LEU A 79 0.38 2.01 -4.53
CA LEU A 79 -0.25 2.89 -3.54
C LEU A 79 -1.34 2.19 -2.72
N PHE A 80 -2.17 1.36 -3.35
CA PHE A 80 -3.37 0.79 -2.73
C PHE A 80 -3.27 -0.73 -2.45
N GLY A 81 -2.15 -1.35 -2.82
CA GLY A 81 -1.87 -2.77 -2.62
C GLY A 81 -2.91 -3.68 -3.26
N TYR A 82 -3.25 -4.75 -2.54
CA TYR A 82 -4.21 -5.76 -2.97
C TYR A 82 -5.59 -5.22 -3.37
N ALA A 83 -6.05 -4.10 -2.80
CA ALA A 83 -7.34 -3.51 -3.17
C ALA A 83 -7.39 -3.12 -4.66
N SER A 84 -6.29 -2.60 -5.20
CA SER A 84 -6.17 -2.32 -6.63
C SER A 84 -5.81 -3.58 -7.42
N PHE A 85 -4.82 -4.36 -6.95
CA PHE A 85 -4.40 -5.59 -7.64
C PHE A 85 -5.55 -6.59 -7.84
N GLY A 86 -6.42 -6.75 -6.84
CA GLY A 86 -7.57 -7.63 -6.88
C GLY A 86 -8.57 -7.26 -7.98
N LEU A 87 -8.74 -5.96 -8.29
CA LEU A 87 -9.55 -5.53 -9.43
C LEU A 87 -8.97 -6.06 -10.74
N LEU A 88 -7.65 -6.00 -10.90
CA LEU A 88 -6.96 -6.54 -12.07
C LEU A 88 -7.08 -8.08 -12.13
N VAL A 89 -6.99 -8.78 -10.99
CA VAL A 89 -7.21 -10.24 -10.91
C VAL A 89 -8.61 -10.60 -11.42
N CYS A 90 -9.64 -9.90 -10.95
CA CYS A 90 -11.04 -10.14 -11.32
C CYS A 90 -11.39 -9.70 -12.75
N TYR A 91 -10.61 -8.81 -13.36
CA TYR A 91 -10.83 -8.34 -14.72
C TYR A 91 -10.79 -9.49 -15.73
N LYS A 92 -11.84 -9.65 -16.53
CA LYS A 92 -11.92 -10.60 -17.64
C LYS A 92 -11.78 -9.82 -18.96
N PRO A 93 -10.74 -10.07 -19.77
CA PRO A 93 -10.61 -9.40 -21.05
C PRO A 93 -11.81 -9.72 -21.94
N SER A 94 -12.30 -8.73 -22.67
CA SER A 94 -13.39 -8.95 -23.64
C SER A 94 -12.93 -10.01 -24.65
N ALA A 95 -13.82 -10.96 -24.96
CA ALA A 95 -13.59 -11.85 -26.10
C ALA A 95 -13.34 -10.97 -27.33
N LYS A 96 -12.23 -11.21 -28.03
CA LYS A 96 -11.98 -10.56 -29.32
C LYS A 96 -13.17 -10.89 -30.23
N LYS A 97 -13.86 -9.85 -30.71
CA LYS A 97 -14.82 -9.99 -31.82
C LYS A 97 -14.09 -10.30 -33.11
#